data_AF-A0A2V9ASL7-F1
#
_entry.id   AF-A0A2V9ASL7-F1
#
_cell.length_a   1.000
_cell.length_b   1.000
_cell.length_c   1.000
_cell.angle_alpha   90.00
_cell.angle_beta   90.00
_cell.angle_gamma   90.00
#
_symmetry.space_group_name_H-M   'P 1'
#
loop_
_entity.id
_entity.type
_entity.pdbx_description
1 polymer ?
#
loop_
_entity_poly.entity_id
_entity_poly.type
_entity_poly.pdbx_seq_one_letter_code
_entity_poly.pdbx_strand_id
1 'polypeptide(L)' 'MSEAVKPTSMPVGVPTRTESDSMGKMDVPADRYYGAQTARSLIHFAIGKDTMPFELIRAFGILKKAAALVNQD' A
#
# COMPACT_ATOMS: atom_id res chain seq x y z
N MET A 1 -25.06 -14.48 -4.00
CA MET A 1 -24.14 -15.10 -4.97
C MET A 1 -22.94 -14.20 -5.11
N SER A 2 -21.76 -14.77 -4.89
CA SER A 2 -20.47 -14.09 -4.72
C SER A 2 -20.01 -13.47 -6.03
N GLU A 3 -20.07 -12.14 -6.14
CA GLU A 3 -19.42 -11.43 -7.22
C GLU A 3 -17.99 -11.12 -6.77
N ALA A 4 -17.06 -11.99 -7.20
CA ALA A 4 -15.64 -11.81 -6.97
C ALA A 4 -15.22 -10.46 -7.54
N VAL A 5 -14.78 -9.55 -6.66
CA VAL A 5 -14.07 -8.34 -7.05
C VAL A 5 -12.85 -8.80 -7.84
N LYS A 6 -12.87 -8.58 -9.16
CA LYS A 6 -11.71 -8.80 -10.03
C LYS A 6 -10.53 -8.06 -9.40
N PRO A 7 -9.36 -8.70 -9.20
CA PRO A 7 -8.16 -7.99 -8.80
C PRO A 7 -7.96 -6.90 -9.84
N THR A 8 -7.87 -5.64 -9.41
CA THR A 8 -7.58 -4.50 -10.27
C THR A 8 -6.43 -4.90 -11.17
N SER A 9 -6.72 -5.16 -12.44
CA SER A 9 -5.71 -5.52 -13.42
C SER A 9 -4.70 -4.40 -13.41
N MET A 10 -3.43 -4.72 -13.14
CA MET A 10 -2.32 -3.79 -13.30
C MET A 10 -2.53 -3.05 -14.63
N PRO A 11 -2.60 -1.71 -14.64
CA PRO A 11 -2.80 -0.98 -15.89
C PRO A 11 -1.67 -1.37 -16.84
N VAL A 12 -2.05 -2.04 -17.93
CA VAL A 12 -1.13 -2.50 -18.97
C VAL A 12 -0.42 -1.25 -19.50
N GLY A 13 0.88 -1.13 -19.21
CA GLY A 13 1.73 0.00 -19.62
C GLY A 13 2.36 0.80 -18.49
N VAL A 14 2.03 0.57 -17.21
CA VAL A 14 2.72 1.24 -16.10
C VAL A 14 4.00 0.46 -15.74
N PRO A 15 5.18 1.09 -15.76
CA PRO A 15 6.43 0.43 -15.38
C PRO A 15 6.34 -0.05 -13.93
N THR A 16 6.96 -1.19 -13.64
CA THR A 16 7.04 -1.75 -12.28
C THR A 16 8.44 -1.58 -11.71
N ARG A 17 8.53 -1.49 -10.38
CA ARG A 17 9.77 -1.63 -9.62
C ARG A 17 9.69 -2.90 -8.78
N THR A 18 10.80 -3.60 -8.62
CA THR A 18 10.88 -4.76 -7.75
C THR A 18 11.26 -4.32 -6.33
N GLU A 19 10.37 -4.59 -5.38
CA GLU A 19 10.56 -4.35 -3.95
C GLU A 19 10.74 -5.69 -3.22
N SER A 20 11.36 -5.69 -2.04
CA SER A 20 11.52 -6.90 -1.22
C SER A 20 11.05 -6.69 0.21
N ASP A 21 10.31 -7.65 0.74
CA ASP A 21 9.98 -7.78 2.17
C ASP A 21 10.55 -9.10 2.73
N SER A 22 10.28 -9.40 4.00
CA SER A 22 10.72 -10.66 4.65
C SER A 22 10.10 -11.93 4.04
N MET A 23 9.08 -11.79 3.18
CA MET A 23 8.40 -12.88 2.49
C MET A 23 8.86 -13.03 1.02
N GLY A 24 9.79 -12.19 0.55
CA GLY A 24 10.41 -12.29 -0.76
C GLY A 24 10.28 -11.04 -1.62
N LYS A 25 10.51 -11.19 -2.93
CA LYS A 25 10.43 -10.10 -3.91
C LYS A 25 9.01 -9.95 -4.45
N MET A 26 8.62 -8.72 -4.75
CA MET A 26 7.31 -8.37 -5.30
C MET A 26 7.42 -7.19 -6.26
N ASP A 27 6.72 -7.27 -7.39
CA ASP A 27 6.63 -6.17 -8.34
C ASP A 27 5.55 -5.17 -7.92
N VAL A 28 5.93 -3.90 -7.86
CA VAL A 28 5.10 -2.78 -7.41
C VAL A 28 5.02 -1.74 -8.53
N PRO A 29 3.84 -1.17 -8.83
CA PRO A 29 3.72 -0.09 -9.82
C PRO A 29 4.63 1.10 -9.49
N ALA A 30 5.38 1.58 -10.48
CA ALA A 30 6.32 2.69 -10.31
C ALA A 30 5.62 4.06 -10.11
N ASP A 31 4.34 4.17 -10.47
CA ASP A 31 3.50 5.36 -10.26
C ASP A 31 2.99 5.50 -8.82
N ARG A 32 3.26 4.53 -7.93
CA ARG A 32 2.79 4.52 -6.54
C ARG A 32 3.93 4.56 -5.55
N TYR A 33 3.73 5.25 -4.42
CA TYR A 33 4.75 5.40 -3.37
C TYR A 33 4.81 4.25 -2.34
N TYR A 34 3.85 3.32 -2.34
CA TYR A 34 3.81 2.23 -1.35
C TYR A 34 4.79 1.10 -1.68
N GLY A 35 5.24 0.31 -0.70
CA GLY A 35 6.21 -0.78 -0.90
C GLY A 35 5.60 -2.18 -1.03
N ALA A 36 6.46 -3.21 -0.97
CA ALA A 36 6.08 -4.63 -1.08
C ALA A 36 4.99 -5.05 -0.09
N GLN A 37 5.10 -4.67 1.20
CA GLN A 37 4.12 -5.07 2.22
C GLN A 37 2.72 -4.53 1.92
N THR A 38 2.61 -3.26 1.52
CA THR A 38 1.31 -2.66 1.15
C THR A 38 0.76 -3.30 -0.11
N ALA A 39 1.61 -3.55 -1.11
CA ALA A 39 1.20 -4.23 -2.34
C ALA A 39 0.67 -5.64 -2.05
N ARG A 40 1.35 -6.39 -1.16
CA ARG A 40 0.92 -7.71 -0.69
C ARG A 40 -0.41 -7.65 0.06
N SER A 41 -0.58 -6.64 0.93
CA SER A 41 -1.84 -6.40 1.64
C SER A 41 -3.00 -6.13 0.69
N LEU A 42 -2.80 -5.35 -0.38
CA LEU A 42 -3.82 -5.10 -1.40
C LEU A 42 -4.31 -6.38 -2.09
N ILE A 43 -3.46 -7.40 -2.24
CA ILE A 43 -3.84 -8.69 -2.83
C ILE A 43 -4.61 -9.54 -1.81
N HIS A 44 -4.15 -9.61 -0.56
CA HIS A 44 -4.75 -10.50 0.44
C HIS A 44 -6.01 -9.95 1.11
N PHE A 45 -6.16 -8.62 1.19
CA PHE A 45 -7.26 -7.95 1.87
C PHE A 45 -8.14 -7.15 0.89
N ALA A 46 -8.32 -7.65 -0.33
CA ALA A 46 -9.25 -7.08 -1.33
C ALA A 46 -10.72 -7.41 -1.00
N ILE A 47 -11.20 -6.95 0.16
CA ILE A 47 -12.54 -7.25 0.69
C ILE A 47 -13.30 -5.93 0.85
N GLY A 48 -14.51 -5.85 0.28
CA GLY A 48 -15.34 -4.65 0.36
C GLY A 48 -14.86 -3.51 -0.54
N LYS A 49 -15.37 -2.30 -0.28
CA LYS A 49 -15.01 -1.06 -1.01
C LYS A 49 -14.58 0.08 -0.08
N ASP A 50 -14.66 -0.13 1.22
CA ASP A 50 -14.31 0.89 2.21
C ASP A 50 -12.80 1.03 2.28
N THR A 51 -12.33 2.26 2.12
CA THR A 51 -10.92 2.62 2.27
C THR A 51 -10.68 3.34 3.59
N MET A 52 -9.42 3.43 4.00
CA MET A 52 -9.04 4.20 5.18
C MET A 52 -9.53 5.66 5.08
N PRO A 53 -10.20 6.20 6.10
CA PRO A 53 -10.63 7.60 6.11
C PRO A 53 -9.45 8.57 5.99
N PHE A 54 -9.65 9.69 5.29
CA PHE A 54 -8.59 10.69 5.06
C PHE A 54 -8.06 11.30 6.36
N GLU A 55 -8.92 11.46 7.35
CA GLU A 55 -8.60 11.96 8.69
C GLU A 55 -7.58 11.05 9.37
N LEU A 56 -7.74 9.73 9.23
CA LEU A 56 -6.84 8.74 9.82
C LEU A 56 -5.48 8.77 9.10
N ILE A 57 -5.46 8.87 7.78
CA ILE A 57 -4.22 9.00 6.99
C ILE A 57 -3.45 10.26 7.40
N ARG A 58 -4.16 11.39 7.58
CA ARG A 58 -3.54 12.64 8.07
C ARG A 58 -2.99 12.48 9.49
N ALA A 59 -3.72 11.83 10.38
CA ALA A 59 -3.25 11.54 11.74
C ALA A 59 -1.97 10.71 11.74
N PHE A 60 -1.84 9.72 10.84
CA PHE A 60 -0.60 8.97 10.67
C PHE A 60 0.58 9.84 10.22
N GLY A 61 0.34 10.82 9.34
CA GLY A 61 1.37 11.79 8.93
C GLY A 61 1.88 12.63 10.12
N ILE A 62 0.97 13.12 10.96
CA ILE A 62 1.32 13.87 12.18
C ILE A 62 2.10 12.98 13.15
N LEU A 63 1.60 11.76 13.40
CA LEU A 63 2.24 10.78 14.28
C LEU A 63 3.68 10.48 13.84
N LYS A 64 3.88 10.18 12.55
CA LYS A 64 5.20 9.84 12.02
C LYS A 64 6.14 11.03 11.99
N LYS A 65 5.64 12.25 11.77
CA LYS A 65 6.43 13.48 11.92
C LYS A 65 6.91 13.65 13.37
N ALA A 66 6.00 13.55 14.34
CA ALA A 66 6.35 13.70 15.76
C ALA A 66 7.35 12.62 16.21
N ALA A 67 7.13 11.36 15.83
CA ALA A 67 8.05 10.26 16.13
C ALA A 67 9.44 10.48 15.51
N ALA A 68 9.52 10.98 14.28
CA ALA A 68 10.79 11.28 13.64
C ALA A 68 11.55 12.40 14.35
N LEU A 69 10.85 13.46 14.80
CA LEU A 69 11.46 14.56 15.56
C LEU A 69 12.02 14.08 16.91
N VAL A 70 11.27 13.23 17.63
CA VAL A 70 11.73 12.69 18.93
C VAL A 70 12.90 11.72 18.77
N ASN A 71 12.93 10.93 17.70
CA ASN A 71 14.04 9.99 17.42
C ASN A 71 15.27 10.67 16.79
N GLN A 72 15.18 11.96 16.45
CA GLN A 72 16.30 12.71 15.87
C GLN A 72 17.33 13.12 16.93
N ASP A 73 16.90 13.22 18.18
CA ASP A 73 17.73 13.48 19.36
C ASP A 73 18.54 12.23 19.78
#